data_AF-A0A832L8A1-F1
#
_entry.id   AF-A0A832L8A1-F1
#
_cell.length_a   1.000
_cell.length_b   1.000
_cell.length_c   1.000
_cell.angle_alpha   90.00
_cell.angle_beta   90.00
_cell.angle_gamma   90.00
#
_symmetry.space_group_name_H-M   'P 1'
#
loop_
_entity.id
_entity.type
_entity.pdbx_description
1 polymer ?
#
loop_
_entity_poly.entity_id
_entity_poly.type
_entity_poly.pdbx_seq_one_letter_code
_entity_poly.pdbx_strand_id
1 'polypeptide(L)'
;MITVCLIALSGIAAACDVVECKSPGYWKNHPDDWPGETITIGCKDYNKEEAIEIMRTPVKGDKTYNMFNALVAAKLNINSGCCPPSCEIDIIMEADRWMENNSLGSDVRASSDAWQKVFLYCGECTCCTTYPSGEAIYKKLDAFNNGY
;
A
#
# COMPACT_ATOMS: atom_id res chain seq x y z
N MET A 1 -44.13 -10.77 -40.64
CA MET A 1 -43.10 -11.58 -39.97
C MET A 1 -42.41 -10.70 -38.95
N ILE A 2 -42.79 -10.84 -37.68
CA ILE A 2 -42.16 -10.17 -36.54
C ILE A 2 -41.47 -11.28 -35.76
N THR A 3 -40.15 -11.28 -35.75
CA THR A 3 -39.35 -12.16 -34.89
C THR A 3 -39.41 -11.60 -33.48
N VAL A 4 -40.09 -12.30 -32.58
CA VAL A 4 -40.03 -12.06 -31.14
C VAL A 4 -38.83 -12.82 -30.60
N CYS A 5 -37.79 -12.10 -30.20
CA CYS A 5 -36.63 -12.66 -29.51
C CYS A 5 -37.03 -12.95 -28.06
N LEU A 6 -37.34 -14.22 -27.76
CA LEU A 6 -37.40 -14.71 -26.39
C LEU A 6 -35.97 -14.82 -25.85
N ILE A 7 -35.55 -13.87 -25.01
CA ILE A 7 -34.59 -14.16 -23.95
C ILE A 7 -35.05 -13.41 -22.71
N ALA A 8 -35.68 -14.16 -21.80
CA ALA A 8 -36.11 -13.69 -20.51
C ALA A 8 -35.05 -14.06 -19.45
N LEU A 9 -34.59 -13.00 -18.76
CA LEU A 9 -34.30 -12.91 -17.33
C LEU A 9 -33.07 -13.61 -16.72
N SER A 10 -32.43 -12.81 -15.86
CA SER A 10 -31.45 -13.11 -14.82
C SER A 10 -30.07 -13.56 -15.27
N GLY A 11 -29.12 -12.62 -15.26
CA GLY A 11 -27.71 -12.98 -15.11
C GLY A 11 -26.71 -12.09 -15.83
N ILE A 12 -26.96 -10.79 -15.98
CA ILE A 12 -25.83 -9.86 -16.02
C ILE A 12 -25.21 -9.88 -14.61
N ALA A 13 -24.39 -10.89 -14.34
CA ALA A 13 -23.21 -10.63 -13.57
C ALA A 13 -22.44 -9.62 -14.42
N ALA A 14 -22.56 -8.33 -14.10
CA ALA A 14 -21.42 -7.46 -14.30
C ALA A 14 -20.30 -8.16 -13.52
N ALA A 15 -19.45 -8.91 -14.23
CA ALA A 15 -18.19 -9.32 -13.65
C ALA A 15 -17.55 -8.01 -13.21
N CYS A 16 -17.50 -7.79 -11.90
CA CYS A 16 -16.67 -6.74 -11.34
C CYS A 16 -15.28 -7.08 -11.87
N ASP A 17 -14.77 -6.34 -12.85
CA ASP A 17 -13.42 -6.56 -13.36
C ASP A 17 -12.49 -6.43 -12.15
N VAL A 18 -12.02 -7.57 -11.64
CA VAL A 18 -11.18 -7.60 -10.46
C VAL A 18 -9.82 -7.08 -10.91
N VAL A 19 -9.59 -5.78 -10.74
CA VAL A 19 -8.29 -5.19 -11.05
C VAL A 19 -7.27 -5.87 -10.14
N GLU A 20 -6.32 -6.57 -10.75
CA GLU A 20 -5.27 -7.28 -10.03
C GLU A 20 -4.28 -6.29 -9.41
N CYS A 21 -4.01 -6.44 -8.13
CA CYS A 21 -2.99 -5.66 -7.43
C CYS A 21 -1.60 -5.96 -7.99
N LYS A 22 -0.76 -4.94 -8.04
CA LYS A 22 0.60 -5.01 -8.58
C LYS A 22 1.64 -4.87 -7.48
N SER A 23 2.74 -5.61 -7.64
CA SER A 23 3.83 -5.64 -6.65
C SER A 23 4.62 -4.33 -6.62
N PRO A 24 5.41 -4.06 -5.56
CA PRO A 24 6.36 -2.94 -5.57
C PRO A 24 7.37 -3.01 -6.72
N GLY A 25 7.69 -4.23 -7.17
CA GLY A 25 8.56 -4.46 -8.32
C GLY A 25 7.94 -4.01 -9.65
N TYR A 26 6.62 -4.15 -9.81
CA TYR A 26 5.91 -3.62 -10.97
C TYR A 26 5.98 -2.10 -11.00
N TRP A 27 5.50 -1.45 -9.93
CA TRP A 27 5.35 0.02 -9.88
C TRP A 27 6.66 0.77 -10.14
N LYS A 28 7.78 0.34 -9.57
CA LYS A 28 9.08 1.01 -9.79
C LYS A 28 9.66 0.84 -11.21
N ASN A 29 9.12 -0.10 -11.98
CA ASN A 29 9.56 -0.41 -13.34
C ASN A 29 8.54 0.04 -14.41
N HIS A 30 7.36 0.50 -14.00
CA HIS A 30 6.28 0.96 -14.89
C HIS A 30 5.80 2.37 -14.46
N PRO A 31 6.63 3.41 -14.60
CA PRO A 31 6.27 4.79 -14.23
C PRO A 31 5.08 5.34 -15.02
N ASP A 32 4.87 4.86 -16.24
CA ASP A 32 3.77 5.31 -17.12
C ASP A 32 2.39 4.84 -16.61
N ASP A 33 2.37 3.82 -15.74
CA ASP A 33 1.13 3.28 -15.17
C ASP A 33 0.74 3.99 -13.86
N TRP A 34 1.59 4.88 -13.32
CA TRP A 34 1.29 5.55 -12.06
C TRP A 34 0.06 6.47 -12.23
N PRO A 35 -1.00 6.31 -11.41
CA PRO A 35 -2.21 7.13 -11.51
C PRO A 35 -2.03 8.60 -11.06
N GLY A 36 -0.80 9.05 -10.77
CA GLY A 36 -0.49 10.41 -10.35
C GLY A 36 1.01 10.70 -10.32
N GLU A 37 1.34 11.99 -10.19
CA GLU A 37 2.73 12.49 -10.20
C GLU A 37 3.33 12.67 -8.79
N THR A 38 2.50 12.56 -7.75
CA THR A 38 2.92 12.70 -6.36
C THR A 38 2.30 11.62 -5.50
N ILE A 39 3.01 11.27 -4.43
CA ILE A 39 2.55 10.34 -3.41
C ILE A 39 3.01 10.79 -2.02
N THR A 40 2.08 10.84 -1.08
CA THR A 40 2.38 11.12 0.32
C THR A 40 2.71 9.83 1.03
N ILE A 41 3.81 9.78 1.79
CA ILE A 41 4.22 8.63 2.62
C ILE A 41 4.64 9.18 3.98
N GLY A 42 3.96 8.76 5.05
CA GLY A 42 4.28 9.19 6.42
C GLY A 42 4.31 10.71 6.59
N CYS A 43 3.27 11.39 6.10
CA CYS A 43 3.14 12.86 6.09
C CYS A 43 4.20 13.62 5.27
N LYS A 44 5.00 12.95 4.45
CA LYS A 44 5.91 13.61 3.49
C LYS A 44 5.47 13.33 2.06
N ASP A 45 5.42 14.38 1.24
CA ASP A 45 5.17 14.27 -0.20
C ASP A 45 6.46 13.93 -0.96
N TYR A 46 6.32 13.02 -1.91
CA TYR A 46 7.35 12.63 -2.86
C TYR A 46 6.78 12.81 -4.26
N ASN A 47 7.56 13.38 -5.18
CA ASN A 47 7.23 13.26 -6.59
C ASN A 47 7.50 11.82 -7.07
N LYS A 48 6.90 11.46 -8.19
CA LYS A 48 6.99 10.12 -8.79
C LYS A 48 8.44 9.69 -9.00
N GLU A 49 9.29 10.56 -9.53
CA GLU A 49 10.70 10.25 -9.79
C GLU A 49 11.48 9.96 -8.50
N GLU A 50 11.32 10.79 -7.47
CA GLU A 50 11.94 10.63 -6.14
C GLU A 50 11.48 9.32 -5.49
N ALA A 51 10.17 9.04 -5.53
CA ALA A 51 9.63 7.80 -4.98
C ALA A 51 10.20 6.57 -5.70
N ILE A 52 10.30 6.59 -7.04
CA ILE A 52 10.88 5.50 -7.81
C ILE A 52 12.37 5.31 -7.50
N GLU A 53 13.14 6.39 -7.37
CA GLU A 53 14.56 6.32 -6.99
C GLU A 53 14.73 5.65 -5.61
N ILE A 54 13.89 6.03 -4.64
CA ILE A 54 13.86 5.39 -3.32
C ILE A 54 13.49 3.91 -3.45
N MET A 55 12.48 3.55 -4.26
CA MET A 55 12.07 2.15 -4.46
C MET A 55 13.14 1.28 -5.14
N ARG A 56 14.09 1.91 -5.84
CA ARG A 56 15.26 1.26 -6.44
C ARG A 56 16.45 1.18 -5.49
N THR A 57 16.42 1.91 -4.39
CA THR A 57 17.49 1.89 -3.39
C THR A 57 17.56 0.50 -2.73
N PRO A 58 18.75 -0.14 -2.68
CA PRO A 58 18.91 -1.39 -1.96
C PRO A 58 18.63 -1.21 -0.46
N VAL A 59 17.74 -2.04 0.09
CA VAL A 59 17.29 -1.97 1.50
C VAL A 59 18.44 -1.99 2.51
N LYS A 60 19.51 -2.75 2.25
CA LYS A 60 20.73 -2.87 3.11
C LYS A 60 20.46 -3.13 4.61
N GLY A 61 19.32 -3.73 4.94
CA GLY A 61 18.92 -4.07 6.31
C GLY A 61 18.03 -3.04 7.02
N ASP A 62 17.86 -1.85 6.44
CA ASP A 62 16.97 -0.81 6.95
C ASP A 62 15.53 -1.05 6.49
N LYS A 63 14.66 -1.37 7.45
CA LYS A 63 13.27 -1.72 7.23
C LYS A 63 12.39 -0.55 6.79
N THR A 64 12.85 0.69 6.92
CA THR A 64 12.11 1.84 6.38
C THR A 64 11.96 1.76 4.86
N TYR A 65 12.95 1.22 4.13
CA TYR A 65 12.82 0.98 2.69
C TYR A 65 11.85 -0.16 2.35
N ASN A 66 11.79 -1.21 3.17
CA ASN A 66 10.78 -2.26 3.00
C ASN A 66 9.37 -1.70 3.15
N MET A 67 9.13 -0.93 4.22
CA MET A 67 7.83 -0.31 4.47
C MET A 67 7.48 0.70 3.39
N PHE A 68 8.41 1.57 3.00
CA PHE A 68 8.20 2.55 1.91
C PHE A 68 7.75 1.87 0.61
N ASN A 69 8.46 0.84 0.18
CA ASN A 69 8.13 0.13 -1.06
C ASN A 69 6.74 -0.52 -1.03
N ALA A 70 6.40 -1.15 0.08
CA ALA A 70 5.11 -1.82 0.25
C ALA A 70 3.96 -0.81 0.33
N LEU A 71 4.16 0.32 1.02
CA LEU A 71 3.15 1.36 1.16
C LEU A 71 2.91 2.14 -0.13
N VAL A 72 3.97 2.46 -0.89
CA VAL A 72 3.84 3.08 -2.22
C VAL A 72 3.02 2.17 -3.14
N ALA A 73 3.38 0.89 -3.24
CA ALA A 73 2.65 -0.07 -4.06
C ALA A 73 1.18 -0.18 -3.66
N ALA A 74 0.90 -0.23 -2.35
CA ALA A 74 -0.46 -0.40 -1.87
C ALA A 74 -1.35 0.81 -2.22
N LYS A 75 -0.83 2.02 -2.08
CA LYS A 75 -1.53 3.25 -2.47
C LYS A 75 -1.79 3.32 -3.97
N LEU A 76 -0.79 2.96 -4.79
CA LEU A 76 -0.95 2.94 -6.25
C LEU A 76 -1.95 1.88 -6.68
N ASN A 77 -1.99 0.72 -6.03
CA ASN A 77 -2.99 -0.33 -6.26
C ASN A 77 -4.42 0.16 -6.01
N ILE A 78 -4.67 0.79 -4.85
CA ILE A 78 -5.99 1.37 -4.53
C ILE A 78 -6.37 2.43 -5.57
N ASN A 79 -5.44 3.34 -5.90
CA ASN A 79 -5.69 4.41 -6.88
C ASN A 79 -5.92 3.88 -8.31
N SER A 80 -5.41 2.68 -8.63
CA SER A 80 -5.62 2.01 -9.91
C SER A 80 -6.90 1.16 -9.94
N GLY A 81 -7.66 1.12 -8.84
CA GLY A 81 -8.90 0.36 -8.72
C GLY A 81 -8.73 -1.08 -8.24
N CYS A 82 -7.54 -1.50 -7.81
CA CYS A 82 -7.41 -2.79 -7.13
C CYS A 82 -8.05 -2.71 -5.74
N CYS A 83 -9.15 -3.44 -5.56
CA CYS A 83 -9.82 -3.61 -4.27
C CYS A 83 -10.20 -5.08 -4.06
N PRO A 84 -9.35 -5.91 -3.42
CA PRO A 84 -9.77 -7.22 -2.92
C PRO A 84 -10.90 -7.04 -1.89
N PRO A 85 -11.69 -8.07 -1.56
CA PRO A 85 -12.98 -7.94 -0.85
C PRO A 85 -12.96 -7.22 0.51
N SER A 86 -11.80 -6.96 1.11
CA SER A 86 -11.64 -6.18 2.35
C SER A 86 -10.99 -4.80 2.17
N CYS A 87 -10.50 -4.43 0.99
CA CYS A 87 -9.80 -3.18 0.62
C CYS A 87 -8.70 -2.66 1.58
N GLU A 88 -8.41 -3.37 2.68
CA GLU A 88 -7.47 -3.09 3.77
C GLU A 88 -7.09 -1.60 4.00
N ILE A 89 -8.04 -0.66 3.97
CA ILE A 89 -7.72 0.79 4.08
C ILE A 89 -7.00 1.10 5.41
N ASP A 90 -7.35 0.37 6.46
CA ASP A 90 -6.71 0.50 7.77
C ASP A 90 -5.20 0.22 7.70
N ILE A 91 -4.74 -0.80 6.94
CA ILE A 91 -3.32 -1.16 6.93
C ILE A 91 -2.45 -0.07 6.29
N ILE A 92 -2.97 0.61 5.26
CA ILE A 92 -2.30 1.73 4.60
C ILE A 92 -2.14 2.89 5.60
N MET A 93 -3.19 3.19 6.38
CA MET A 93 -3.13 4.21 7.42
C MET A 93 -2.14 3.83 8.53
N GLU A 94 -2.15 2.57 9.00
CA GLU A 94 -1.20 2.09 10.02
C GLU A 94 0.25 2.23 9.53
N ALA A 95 0.51 1.90 8.27
CA ALA A 95 1.82 2.04 7.64
C ALA A 95 2.26 3.50 7.48
N ASP A 96 1.35 4.40 7.12
CA ASP A 96 1.65 5.84 7.12
C ASP A 96 2.07 6.33 8.50
N ARG A 97 1.33 5.95 9.56
CA ARG A 97 1.69 6.31 10.94
C ARG A 97 3.03 5.73 11.34
N TRP A 98 3.34 4.51 10.91
CA TRP A 98 4.64 3.91 11.17
C TRP A 98 5.76 4.69 10.46
N MET A 99 5.57 5.08 9.19
CA MET A 99 6.54 5.87 8.42
C MET A 99 6.69 7.32 8.93
N GLU A 100 5.63 7.89 9.50
CA GLU A 100 5.67 9.19 10.17
C GLU A 100 6.55 9.14 11.44
N ASN A 101 6.47 8.04 12.20
CA ASN A 101 7.28 7.85 13.40
C ASN A 101 8.71 7.33 13.12
N ASN A 102 8.98 6.84 11.90
CA ASN A 102 10.26 6.26 11.50
C ASN A 102 10.69 6.81 10.14
N SER A 103 11.44 7.91 10.14
CA SER A 103 11.93 8.57 8.94
C SER A 103 12.67 7.59 8.01
N LEU A 104 12.44 7.70 6.71
CA LEU A 104 13.15 6.92 5.69
C LEU A 104 14.67 7.04 5.87
N GLY A 105 15.37 5.90 5.87
CA GLY A 105 16.83 5.86 6.03
C GLY A 105 17.33 5.92 7.47
N SER A 106 16.46 5.71 8.47
CA SER A 106 16.81 5.78 9.90
C SER A 106 17.49 4.52 10.48
N ASP A 107 17.97 3.59 9.64
CA ASP A 107 18.62 2.32 10.05
C ASP A 107 17.72 1.45 10.96
N VAL A 108 16.42 1.40 10.68
CA VAL A 108 15.51 0.54 11.45
C VAL A 108 15.82 -0.92 11.15
N ARG A 109 16.51 -1.59 12.07
CA ARG A 109 16.88 -3.00 11.89
C ARG A 109 15.70 -3.93 12.10
N ALA A 110 15.74 -5.08 11.44
CA ALA A 110 14.75 -6.14 11.61
C ALA A 110 14.58 -6.60 13.08
N SER A 111 15.63 -6.50 13.91
CA SER A 111 15.60 -6.89 15.32
C SER A 111 15.29 -5.73 16.27
N SER A 112 15.09 -4.52 15.75
CA SER A 112 14.84 -3.33 16.57
C SER A 112 13.42 -3.32 17.14
N ASP A 113 13.23 -2.64 18.26
CA ASP A 113 11.91 -2.45 18.86
C ASP A 113 10.94 -1.74 17.91
N ALA A 114 11.43 -0.76 17.13
CA ALA A 114 10.63 -0.03 16.15
C ALA A 114 10.01 -0.96 15.07
N TRP A 115 10.67 -2.06 14.76
CA TRP A 115 10.17 -3.05 13.80
C TRP A 115 9.36 -4.17 14.47
N GLN A 116 9.80 -4.65 15.63
CA GLN A 116 9.28 -5.86 16.27
C GLN A 116 8.10 -5.61 17.22
N LYS A 117 8.04 -4.45 17.87
CA LYS A 117 7.04 -4.15 18.90
C LYS A 117 5.93 -3.27 18.35
N VAL A 118 4.77 -3.34 19.00
CA VAL A 118 3.70 -2.36 18.85
C VAL A 118 4.23 -0.96 19.15
N PHE A 119 3.69 0.06 18.49
CA PHE A 119 4.07 1.44 18.73
C PHE A 119 2.87 2.28 19.15
N LEU A 120 3.13 3.35 19.89
CA LEU A 120 2.14 4.35 20.22
C LEU A 120 2.26 5.49 19.21
N TYR A 121 1.13 5.92 18.67
CA TYR A 121 1.04 7.15 17.91
C TYR A 121 0.02 8.06 18.59
N CYS A 122 0.45 9.28 18.91
CA CYS A 122 -0.37 10.30 19.53
C CYS A 122 -0.45 11.46 18.53
N GLY A 123 -1.64 11.70 17.98
CA GLY A 123 -1.86 12.84 17.09
C GLY A 123 -1.90 14.17 17.86
N GLU A 124 -2.50 15.20 17.27
CA GLU A 124 -2.69 16.50 17.93
C GLU A 124 -3.63 16.44 19.16
N CYS A 125 -4.45 15.38 19.31
CA CYS A 125 -5.21 15.13 20.54
C CYS A 125 -4.38 14.37 21.59
N THR A 126 -4.66 14.59 22.88
CA THR A 126 -4.07 13.87 24.03
C THR A 126 -4.39 12.36 24.07
N CYS A 127 -5.01 11.80 23.02
CA CYS A 127 -5.30 10.37 22.88
C CYS A 127 -4.21 9.67 22.08
N CYS A 128 -3.47 8.75 22.73
CA CYS A 128 -2.54 7.86 22.05
C CYS A 128 -3.24 6.55 21.67
N THR A 129 -3.08 6.12 20.42
CA THR A 129 -3.53 4.80 19.95
C THR A 129 -2.34 3.87 19.83
N THR A 130 -2.53 2.61 20.21
CA THR A 130 -1.53 1.54 20.00
C THR A 130 -1.76 0.93 18.63
N TYR A 131 -0.69 0.86 17.83
CA TYR A 131 -0.67 0.29 16.49
C TYR A 131 0.15 -1.00 16.45
N PRO A 132 -0.12 -1.91 15.48
CA PRO A 132 0.67 -3.11 15.29
C PRO A 132 2.15 -2.80 15.01
N SER A 133 3.01 -3.80 15.16
CA SER A 133 4.45 -3.64 14.86
C SER A 133 4.70 -3.39 13.38
N GLY A 134 5.85 -2.76 13.06
CA GLY A 134 6.26 -2.54 11.67
C GLY A 134 6.30 -3.85 10.85
N GLU A 135 6.73 -4.96 11.47
CA GLU A 135 6.71 -6.27 10.83
C GLU A 135 5.29 -6.75 10.51
N ALA A 136 4.36 -6.62 11.46
CA ALA A 136 2.98 -7.05 11.27
C ALA A 136 2.30 -6.23 10.17
N ILE A 137 2.57 -4.92 10.15
CA ILE A 137 2.05 -4.01 9.13
C ILE A 137 2.60 -4.40 7.74
N TYR A 138 3.92 -4.54 7.65
CA TYR A 138 4.58 -4.89 6.40
C TYR A 138 4.10 -6.22 5.82
N LYS A 139 3.93 -7.26 6.64
CA LYS A 139 3.47 -8.57 6.14
C LYS A 139 2.08 -8.52 5.51
N LYS A 140 1.18 -7.70 6.06
CA LYS A 140 -0.16 -7.50 5.50
C LYS A 140 -0.09 -6.72 4.18
N LEU A 141 0.69 -5.63 4.12
CA LEU A 141 0.93 -4.91 2.86
C LEU A 141 1.59 -5.80 1.79
N ASP A 142 2.54 -6.64 2.18
CA ASP A 142 3.24 -7.55 1.27
C ASP A 142 2.27 -8.60 0.70
N ALA A 143 1.38 -9.16 1.53
CA ALA A 143 0.31 -10.04 1.07
C ALA A 143 -0.67 -9.31 0.13
N PHE A 144 -1.10 -8.10 0.49
CA PHE A 144 -1.98 -7.28 -0.34
C PHE A 144 -1.39 -7.01 -1.73
N ASN A 145 -0.10 -6.65 -1.80
CA ASN A 145 0.55 -6.26 -3.06
C ASN A 145 0.96 -7.42 -3.96
N ASN A 146 1.10 -8.65 -3.42
CA ASN A 146 1.57 -9.81 -4.18
C ASN A 146 0.50 -10.90 -4.37
N GLY A 147 -0.74 -10.64 -3.93
CA GLY A 147 -1.83 -11.63 -3.95
C GLY A 147 -1.77 -12.59 -2.76
N TYR A 148 -2.94 -13.05 -2.32
CA TYR A 148 -3.09 -14.14 -1.34
C TYR A 148 -2.90 -15.51 -2.00
#